data_AF-A0A9J6FMY3-F1
#
_entry.id   AF-A0A9J6FMY3-F1
#
_cell.length_a   1.000
_cell.length_b   1.000
_cell.length_c   1.000
_cell.angle_alpha   90.00
_cell.angle_beta   90.00
_cell.angle_gamma   90.00
#
_symmetry.space_group_name_H-M   'P 1'
#
loop_
_entity.id
_entity.type
_entity.pdbx_description
1 polymer ?
#
loop_
_entity_poly.entity_id
_entity_poly.type
_entity_poly.pdbx_seq_one_letter_code
_entity_poly.pdbx_strand_id
1 'polypeptide(L)'
;MVSLPNQHLVFILFAADVRCWNSQHGCTFTGDSTLLLQHLEQDCPFHEITCAVCHVPVLLMDISKHLRQDCSKSAEAYSGIAAASVSAESTSRPLSTATVSPGDSPLTVGDVDRAFVELKEMFSALTAHQVSVVETRVNELSENIASLEAKLVDVDAGEQPDSVRLFTRGCSPDSVMAKMGDLLKEIVTLRTAVFKSMDTAAKKTEKLQEQVRRCAEKEQLNGLDWKVNELQEQLRRCAEKKQLNELEWEVNELGAIVSRNNADLMQSTEDIKDRCDTLAQESTVRYLRSQLQGLIADFLSFESKLYLRITFILAILCSVPAGVARIIIAGCIAITFMKKRSRN
;
A
#
# COMPACT_ATOMS: atom_id res chain seq x y z
N MET A 1 -3.40 -41.51 10.92
CA MET A 1 -4.16 -40.59 11.80
C MET A 1 -3.18 -39.98 12.79
N VAL A 2 -2.60 -38.82 12.46
CA VAL A 2 -1.64 -38.12 13.33
C VAL A 2 -2.46 -37.13 14.16
N SER A 3 -2.53 -37.35 15.46
CA SER A 3 -3.16 -36.43 16.40
C SER A 3 -2.24 -35.22 16.62
N LEU A 4 -2.75 -34.02 16.34
CA LEU A 4 -2.04 -32.75 16.50
C LEU A 4 -2.06 -32.36 18.00
N PRO A 5 -0.89 -32.13 18.64
CA PRO A 5 -0.79 -31.89 20.09
C PRO A 5 -1.26 -30.50 20.56
N ASN A 6 -1.79 -29.65 19.67
CA ASN A 6 -2.13 -28.25 19.98
C ASN A 6 -3.60 -27.99 20.36
N GLN A 7 -4.48 -29.01 20.37
CA GLN A 7 -5.90 -28.80 20.72
C GLN A 7 -6.11 -28.51 22.22
N HIS A 8 -5.20 -28.93 23.10
CA HIS A 8 -5.32 -28.67 24.54
C HIS A 8 -4.97 -27.23 24.94
N LEU A 9 -4.04 -26.56 24.24
CA LEU A 9 -3.67 -25.17 24.52
C LEU A 9 -4.76 -24.18 24.11
N VAL A 10 -5.46 -24.46 23.01
CA VAL A 10 -6.63 -23.67 22.58
C VAL A 10 -7.73 -23.79 23.64
N PHE A 11 -7.98 -24.99 24.16
CA PHE A 11 -9.04 -25.21 25.16
C PHE A 11 -8.76 -24.49 26.51
N ILE A 12 -7.50 -24.40 26.93
CA ILE A 12 -7.13 -23.70 28.19
C ILE A 12 -7.32 -22.18 28.06
N LEU A 13 -7.12 -21.59 26.87
CA LEU A 13 -7.39 -20.15 26.64
C LEU A 13 -8.89 -19.80 26.65
N PHE A 14 -9.77 -20.76 26.34
CA PHE A 14 -11.22 -20.57 26.38
C PHE A 14 -11.85 -20.87 27.76
N ALA A 15 -11.12 -21.50 28.67
CA ALA A 15 -11.64 -21.92 29.98
C ALA A 15 -11.33 -20.92 31.13
N ALA A 16 -10.64 -19.81 30.83
CA ALA A 16 -10.38 -18.78 31.82
C ALA A 16 -11.47 -17.70 31.77
N ASP A 17 -12.07 -17.40 32.92
CA ASP A 17 -12.95 -16.26 33.09
C ASP A 17 -12.20 -14.96 32.72
N VAL A 18 -12.73 -14.23 31.74
CA VAL A 18 -12.19 -12.94 31.31
C VAL A 18 -13.04 -11.81 31.88
N ARG A 19 -12.38 -10.73 32.29
CA ARG A 19 -13.04 -9.48 32.72
C ARG A 19 -13.23 -8.54 31.54
N CYS A 20 -14.30 -7.76 31.58
CA CYS A 20 -14.53 -6.71 30.59
C CYS A 20 -13.38 -5.69 30.54
N TRP A 21 -13.03 -5.24 29.33
CA TRP A 21 -12.03 -4.19 29.12
C TRP A 21 -12.43 -2.85 29.76
N ASN A 22 -13.73 -2.61 29.90
CA ASN A 22 -14.28 -1.43 30.58
C ASN A 22 -14.39 -1.62 32.11
N SER A 23 -13.70 -2.60 32.70
CA SER A 23 -13.66 -2.79 34.15
C SER A 23 -13.07 -1.58 34.89
N GLN A 24 -12.14 -0.86 34.26
CA GLN A 24 -11.63 0.42 34.78
C GLN A 24 -12.70 1.52 34.88
N HIS A 25 -13.78 1.41 34.09
CA HIS A 25 -14.92 2.32 34.11
C HIS A 25 -16.07 1.82 34.99
N GLY A 26 -15.89 0.70 35.70
CA GLY A 26 -16.88 0.14 36.62
C GLY A 26 -17.66 -1.05 36.07
N CYS A 27 -17.31 -1.59 34.89
CA CYS A 27 -17.95 -2.81 34.39
C CYS A 27 -17.53 -4.04 35.23
N THR A 28 -18.50 -4.73 35.81
CA THR A 28 -18.28 -5.93 36.64
C THR A 28 -18.40 -7.24 35.88
N PHE A 29 -18.56 -7.20 34.54
CA PHE A 29 -18.69 -8.41 33.73
C PHE A 29 -17.44 -9.27 33.83
N THR A 30 -17.67 -10.54 34.17
CA THR A 30 -16.69 -11.63 34.20
C THR A 30 -17.37 -12.86 33.60
N GLY A 31 -16.76 -13.49 32.60
CA GLY A 31 -17.34 -14.69 31.97
C GLY A 31 -16.48 -15.21 30.82
N ASP A 32 -17.05 -16.08 30.00
CA ASP A 32 -16.35 -16.71 28.88
C ASP A 32 -15.87 -15.69 27.83
N SER A 33 -14.71 -15.96 27.22
CA SER A 33 -14.15 -15.10 26.17
C SER A 33 -15.03 -15.00 24.92
N THR A 34 -15.89 -16.00 24.68
CA THR A 34 -16.90 -15.98 23.62
C THR A 34 -18.03 -14.99 23.90
N LEU A 35 -18.41 -14.80 25.17
CA LEU A 35 -19.45 -13.86 25.59
C LEU A 35 -18.91 -12.44 25.79
N LEU A 36 -17.59 -12.27 25.96
CA LEU A 36 -16.97 -10.97 26.14
C LEU A 36 -17.21 -10.02 24.95
N LEU A 37 -17.09 -10.51 23.71
CA LEU A 37 -17.32 -9.68 22.51
C LEU A 37 -18.79 -9.25 22.40
N GLN A 38 -19.72 -10.19 22.62
CA GLN A 38 -21.14 -9.89 22.64
C GLN A 38 -21.47 -8.86 23.72
N HIS A 39 -20.92 -9.02 24.92
CA HIS A 39 -21.08 -8.06 26.00
C HIS A 39 -20.55 -6.67 25.63
N LEU A 40 -19.34 -6.58 25.06
CA LEU A 40 -18.74 -5.30 24.69
C LEU A 40 -19.55 -4.53 23.65
N GLU A 41 -20.13 -5.22 22.67
CA GLU A 41 -20.88 -4.61 21.58
C GLU A 41 -22.33 -4.29 21.93
N GLN A 42 -23.00 -5.14 22.71
CA GLN A 42 -24.45 -5.08 22.88
C GLN A 42 -24.88 -4.72 24.30
N ASP A 43 -24.14 -5.20 25.30
CA ASP A 43 -24.62 -5.20 26.69
C ASP A 43 -23.84 -4.28 27.63
N CYS A 44 -22.67 -3.77 27.23
CA CYS A 44 -21.79 -3.01 28.12
C CYS A 44 -22.25 -1.55 28.23
N PRO A 45 -22.83 -1.12 29.38
CA PRO A 45 -23.26 0.26 29.55
C PRO A 45 -22.06 1.21 29.74
N PHE A 46 -20.88 0.67 30.01
CA PHE A 46 -19.61 1.38 30.16
C PHE A 46 -18.81 1.42 28.86
N HIS A 47 -19.41 1.06 27.72
CA HIS A 47 -18.77 1.23 26.42
C HIS A 47 -18.64 2.73 26.10
N GLU A 48 -17.45 3.15 25.68
CA GLU A 48 -17.18 4.52 25.26
C GLU A 48 -17.71 4.73 23.84
N ILE A 49 -18.63 5.68 23.68
CA ILE A 49 -19.18 6.07 22.40
C ILE A 49 -18.86 7.53 22.09
N THR A 50 -18.68 7.84 20.82
CA THR A 50 -18.51 9.22 20.38
C THR A 50 -19.86 9.89 20.21
N CYS A 51 -20.10 11.01 20.90
CA CYS A 51 -21.33 11.77 20.72
C CYS A 51 -21.46 12.28 19.27
N ALA A 52 -22.57 12.02 18.59
CA ALA A 52 -22.79 12.44 17.21
C ALA A 52 -22.91 13.97 17.03
N VAL A 53 -23.14 14.72 18.12
CA VAL A 53 -23.37 16.17 18.07
C VAL A 53 -22.08 16.95 18.34
N CYS A 54 -21.31 16.56 19.37
CA CYS A 54 -20.10 17.28 19.79
C CYS A 54 -18.79 16.49 19.59
N HIS A 55 -18.88 15.23 19.16
CA HIS A 55 -17.74 14.32 18.95
C HIS A 55 -16.87 14.03 20.18
N VAL A 56 -17.35 14.34 21.38
CA VAL A 56 -16.68 14.00 22.63
C VAL A 56 -16.96 12.52 22.98
N PRO A 57 -15.95 11.76 23.43
CA PRO A 57 -16.15 10.41 23.96
C PRO A 57 -16.95 10.46 25.27
N VAL A 58 -18.02 9.67 25.34
CA VAL A 58 -18.93 9.60 26.49
C VAL A 58 -19.30 8.13 26.72
N LEU A 59 -19.41 7.71 27.97
CA LEU A 59 -19.91 6.37 28.29
C LEU A 59 -21.37 6.23 27.84
N LEU A 60 -21.73 5.07 27.28
CA LEU A 60 -23.09 4.80 26.80
C LEU A 60 -24.15 5.06 27.88
N MET A 61 -23.88 4.72 29.14
CA MET A 61 -24.76 5.00 30.27
C MET A 61 -25.00 6.51 30.50
N ASP A 62 -23.99 7.33 30.22
CA ASP A 62 -24.02 8.77 30.45
C ASP A 62 -24.47 9.58 29.22
N ILE A 63 -24.66 8.96 28.05
CA ILE A 63 -25.01 9.68 26.81
C ILE A 63 -26.31 10.49 26.96
N SER A 64 -27.30 9.94 27.66
CA SER A 64 -28.57 10.63 27.90
C SER A 64 -28.39 11.84 28.83
N LYS A 65 -27.49 11.75 29.80
CA LYS A 65 -27.17 12.86 30.71
C LYS A 65 -26.38 13.93 29.96
N HIS A 66 -25.40 13.53 29.16
CA HIS A 66 -24.61 14.41 28.30
C HIS A 66 -25.50 15.21 27.33
N LEU A 67 -26.45 14.55 26.65
CA LEU A 67 -27.37 15.22 25.73
C LEU A 67 -28.30 16.23 26.42
N ARG A 68 -28.65 16.00 27.70
CA ARG A 68 -29.48 16.91 28.50
C ARG A 68 -28.71 18.10 29.10
N GLN A 69 -27.38 18.03 29.18
CA GLN A 69 -26.52 19.02 29.86
C GLN A 69 -25.81 19.98 28.90
N ASP A 70 -26.45 20.37 27.80
CA ASP A 70 -25.90 21.22 26.74
C ASP A 70 -24.64 20.65 26.06
N CYS A 71 -24.80 19.50 25.41
CA CYS A 71 -23.81 18.84 24.54
C CYS A 71 -23.05 19.80 23.59
N SER A 72 -23.70 20.88 23.13
CA SER A 72 -23.10 21.88 22.25
C SER A 72 -21.94 22.67 22.88
N LYS A 73 -21.89 22.81 24.20
CA LYS A 73 -20.86 23.60 24.90
C LYS A 73 -19.56 22.80 25.13
N SER A 74 -19.62 21.47 25.09
CA SER A 74 -18.45 20.62 25.33
C SER A 74 -17.50 20.48 24.14
N ALA A 75 -17.95 20.82 22.92
CA ALA A 75 -17.11 20.83 21.73
C ALA A 75 -15.97 21.87 21.84
N GLU A 76 -16.27 23.03 22.42
CA GLU A 76 -15.32 24.15 22.58
C GLU A 76 -14.18 23.83 23.55
N ALA A 77 -14.44 22.99 24.57
CA ALA A 77 -13.44 22.58 25.56
C ALA A 77 -12.47 21.51 25.02
N TYR A 78 -12.91 20.66 24.08
CA TYR A 78 -12.07 19.58 23.53
C TYR A 78 -11.15 20.07 22.40
N SER A 79 -11.57 21.09 21.65
CA SER A 79 -10.74 21.73 20.62
C SER A 79 -9.50 22.48 21.16
N GLY A 80 -9.47 22.80 22.46
CA GLY A 80 -8.34 23.49 23.09
C GLY A 80 -7.15 22.59 23.47
N ILE A 81 -7.33 21.26 23.52
CA ILE A 81 -6.31 20.34 24.04
C ILE A 81 -5.49 19.68 22.92
N ALA A 82 -6.04 19.56 21.71
CA ALA A 82 -5.35 18.94 20.57
C ALA A 82 -4.33 19.85 19.85
N ALA A 83 -4.31 21.16 20.13
CA ALA A 83 -3.45 22.13 19.43
C ALA A 83 -2.08 22.35 20.09
N ALA A 84 -1.79 21.72 21.23
CA ALA A 84 -0.57 21.95 22.02
C ALA A 84 0.46 20.81 21.91
N SER A 85 0.68 20.26 20.71
CA SER A 85 1.89 19.50 20.40
C SER A 85 1.97 19.28 18.90
N VAL A 86 2.66 20.15 18.17
CA VAL A 86 3.81 19.88 17.27
C VAL A 86 4.23 21.23 16.64
N SER A 87 5.24 21.87 17.22
CA SER A 87 6.08 22.85 16.51
C SER A 87 7.40 22.17 16.17
N ALA A 88 7.69 22.02 14.87
CA ALA A 88 8.98 22.35 14.24
C ALA A 88 9.02 21.82 12.79
N GLU A 89 8.86 22.76 11.85
CA GLU A 89 9.82 23.04 10.77
C GLU A 89 10.23 21.91 9.80
N SER A 90 9.86 22.06 8.52
CA SER A 90 10.84 22.09 7.41
C SER A 90 10.20 22.42 6.06
N THR A 91 10.78 23.45 5.46
CA THR A 91 10.71 23.94 4.07
C THR A 91 11.01 22.85 3.04
N SER A 92 10.14 22.69 2.02
CA SER A 92 10.57 22.61 0.62
C SER A 92 9.39 22.56 -0.37
N ARG A 93 9.53 23.39 -1.41
CA ARG A 93 8.79 23.52 -2.68
C ARG A 93 8.60 22.17 -3.40
N PRO A 94 7.62 22.03 -4.31
CA PRO A 94 8.04 22.04 -5.73
C PRO A 94 7.05 22.66 -6.73
N LEU A 95 7.62 22.92 -7.91
CA LEU A 95 7.04 23.47 -9.12
C LEU A 95 6.38 22.37 -9.98
N SER A 96 5.36 22.77 -10.72
CA SER A 96 4.47 21.99 -11.59
C SER A 96 5.13 21.15 -12.69
N THR A 97 4.50 20.02 -13.01
CA THR A 97 4.41 19.47 -14.38
C THR A 97 3.03 18.84 -14.60
N ALA A 98 2.27 19.42 -15.54
CA ALA A 98 1.17 18.74 -16.23
C ALA A 98 1.77 17.61 -17.09
N THR A 99 1.13 16.48 -17.37
CA THR A 99 -0.09 16.29 -18.16
C THR A 99 -0.33 14.78 -18.20
N VAL A 100 -1.55 14.25 -18.00
CA VAL A 100 -2.16 13.08 -18.69
C VAL A 100 -3.61 12.97 -18.18
N SER A 101 -4.60 13.16 -19.08
CA SER A 101 -5.95 12.60 -18.92
C SER A 101 -5.90 11.11 -19.24
N PRO A 102 -6.63 10.27 -18.48
CA PRO A 102 -7.78 9.60 -19.07
C PRO A 102 -9.01 9.72 -18.17
N GLY A 103 -10.16 10.01 -18.80
CA GLY A 103 -11.44 10.07 -18.14
C GLY A 103 -11.87 8.71 -17.61
N ASP A 104 -11.87 8.59 -16.29
CA ASP A 104 -12.89 7.94 -15.47
C ASP A 104 -12.52 8.31 -14.03
N SER A 105 -13.12 9.40 -13.54
CA SER A 105 -12.89 9.82 -12.15
C SER A 105 -13.41 8.72 -11.23
N PRO A 106 -12.59 8.19 -10.31
CA PRO A 106 -13.07 7.23 -9.32
C PRO A 106 -14.22 7.88 -8.55
N LEU A 107 -15.38 7.23 -8.52
CA LEU A 107 -16.50 7.63 -7.67
C LEU A 107 -15.95 7.87 -6.27
N THR A 108 -16.04 9.11 -5.79
CA THR A 108 -15.52 9.46 -4.48
C THR A 108 -16.53 9.01 -3.43
N VAL A 109 -16.07 8.74 -2.20
CA VAL A 109 -16.95 8.43 -1.07
C VAL A 109 -18.03 9.52 -0.89
N GLY A 110 -17.70 10.78 -1.21
CA GLY A 110 -18.65 11.89 -1.19
C GLY A 110 -19.74 11.84 -2.27
N ASP A 111 -19.51 11.17 -3.40
CA ASP A 111 -20.53 10.94 -4.44
C ASP A 111 -21.53 9.87 -4.00
N VAL A 112 -21.07 8.84 -3.27
CA VAL A 112 -21.92 7.80 -2.69
C VAL A 112 -22.79 8.36 -1.56
N ASP A 113 -22.21 9.17 -0.67
CA ASP A 113 -22.95 9.84 0.41
C ASP A 113 -24.03 10.79 -0.15
N ARG A 114 -23.71 11.53 -1.22
CA ARG A 114 -24.69 12.39 -1.91
C ARG A 114 -25.83 11.59 -2.51
N ALA A 115 -25.52 10.50 -3.22
CA ALA A 115 -26.54 9.61 -3.78
C ALA A 115 -27.43 8.99 -2.69
N PHE A 116 -26.87 8.67 -1.53
CA PHE A 116 -27.64 8.16 -0.39
C PHE A 116 -28.59 9.21 0.21
N VAL A 117 -28.14 10.46 0.35
CA VAL A 117 -28.98 11.58 0.79
C VAL A 117 -30.14 11.81 -0.19
N GLU A 118 -29.85 11.86 -1.50
CA GLU A 118 -30.89 12.01 -2.53
C GLU A 118 -31.91 10.86 -2.49
N LEU A 119 -31.43 9.62 -2.34
CA LEU A 119 -32.32 8.45 -2.22
C LEU A 119 -33.20 8.55 -0.97
N LYS A 120 -32.63 8.97 0.17
CA LYS A 120 -33.36 9.17 1.43
C LYS A 120 -34.43 10.27 1.29
N GLU A 121 -34.11 11.37 0.62
CA GLU A 121 -35.06 12.46 0.35
C GLU A 121 -36.20 11.98 -0.56
N MET A 122 -35.90 11.23 -1.63
CA MET A 122 -36.95 10.66 -2.49
C MET A 122 -37.88 9.71 -1.74
N PHE A 123 -37.34 8.86 -0.84
CA PHE A 123 -38.16 7.98 0.00
C PHE A 123 -39.02 8.77 0.99
N SER A 124 -38.46 9.82 1.57
CA SER A 124 -39.18 10.72 2.49
C SER A 124 -40.33 11.43 1.78
N ALA A 125 -40.11 11.90 0.55
CA ALA A 125 -41.15 12.51 -0.28
C ALA A 125 -42.23 11.51 -0.69
N LEU A 126 -41.86 10.29 -1.06
CA LEU A 126 -42.81 9.24 -1.45
C LEU A 126 -43.69 8.79 -0.28
N THR A 127 -43.10 8.63 0.90
CA THR A 127 -43.84 8.27 2.12
C THR A 127 -44.75 9.40 2.57
N ALA A 128 -44.28 10.65 2.55
CA ALA A 128 -45.12 11.82 2.85
C ALA A 128 -46.32 11.94 1.91
N HIS A 129 -46.12 11.73 0.59
CA HIS A 129 -47.21 11.75 -0.37
C HIS A 129 -48.24 10.64 -0.11
N GLN A 130 -47.80 9.40 0.17
CA GLN A 130 -48.75 8.32 0.46
C GLN A 130 -49.50 8.52 1.77
N VAL A 131 -48.83 9.02 2.82
CA VAL A 131 -49.48 9.37 4.09
C VAL A 131 -50.52 10.47 3.86
N SER A 132 -50.20 11.52 3.10
CA SER A 132 -51.14 12.59 2.78
C SER A 132 -52.38 12.11 2.01
N VAL A 133 -52.22 11.20 1.05
CA VAL A 133 -53.35 10.61 0.29
C VAL A 133 -54.25 9.74 1.19
N VAL A 134 -53.67 9.00 2.13
CA VAL A 134 -54.45 8.23 3.10
C VAL A 134 -55.16 9.16 4.08
N GLU A 135 -54.48 10.17 4.58
CA GLU A 135 -55.03 11.15 5.53
C GLU A 135 -56.20 11.92 4.95
N THR A 136 -56.08 12.41 3.71
CA THR A 136 -57.19 13.08 2.99
C THR A 136 -58.41 12.19 2.83
N ARG A 137 -58.23 10.91 2.46
CA ARG A 137 -59.36 9.95 2.40
C ARG A 137 -59.96 9.62 3.75
N VAL A 138 -59.14 9.53 4.81
CA VAL A 138 -59.66 9.33 6.17
C VAL A 138 -60.49 10.52 6.63
N ASN A 139 -60.05 11.75 6.32
CA ASN A 139 -60.80 12.96 6.63
C ASN A 139 -62.13 13.02 5.86
N GLU A 140 -62.12 12.73 4.55
CA GLU A 140 -63.35 12.67 3.73
C GLU A 140 -64.36 11.63 4.27
N LEU A 141 -63.88 10.45 4.66
CA LEU A 141 -64.74 9.43 5.28
C LEU A 141 -65.28 9.88 6.64
N SER A 142 -64.47 10.59 7.44
CA SER A 142 -64.88 11.12 8.74
C SER A 142 -65.97 12.19 8.60
N GLU A 143 -65.85 13.09 7.62
CA GLU A 143 -66.88 14.08 7.30
C GLU A 143 -68.18 13.42 6.82
N ASN A 144 -68.08 12.38 5.99
CA ASN A 144 -69.24 11.60 5.55
C ASN A 144 -69.95 10.90 6.72
N ILE A 145 -69.19 10.34 7.68
CA ILE A 145 -69.76 9.74 8.90
C ILE A 145 -70.46 10.80 9.73
N ALA A 146 -69.82 11.93 10.02
CA ALA A 146 -70.43 13.01 10.79
C ALA A 146 -71.71 13.57 10.13
N SER A 147 -71.72 13.67 8.80
CA SER A 147 -72.91 14.06 8.02
C SER A 147 -74.05 13.06 8.14
N LEU A 148 -73.74 11.76 8.19
CA LEU A 148 -74.74 10.71 8.40
C LEU A 148 -75.25 10.69 9.85
N GLU A 149 -74.37 10.89 10.83
CA GLU A 149 -74.75 10.97 12.25
C GLU A 149 -75.69 12.16 12.52
N ALA A 150 -75.40 13.33 11.96
CA ALA A 150 -76.28 14.51 12.07
C ALA A 150 -77.69 14.22 11.52
N LYS A 151 -77.77 13.56 10.35
CA LYS A 151 -79.05 13.17 9.74
C LYS A 151 -79.81 12.11 10.55
N LEU A 152 -79.12 11.32 11.38
CA LEU A 152 -79.73 10.32 12.26
C LEU A 152 -80.30 10.96 13.53
N VAL A 153 -79.60 11.94 14.12
CA VAL A 153 -80.06 12.66 15.33
C VAL A 153 -81.35 13.44 15.06
N ASP A 154 -81.48 14.03 13.87
CA ASP A 154 -82.70 14.74 13.45
C ASP A 154 -83.93 13.81 13.32
N VAL A 155 -83.74 12.49 13.22
CA VAL A 155 -84.83 11.50 13.13
C VAL A 155 -85.37 11.12 14.51
N ASP A 156 -84.57 11.24 15.57
CA ASP A 156 -84.91 10.77 16.92
C ASP A 156 -85.51 11.87 17.83
N ALA A 157 -85.34 13.14 17.47
CA ALA A 157 -85.75 14.29 18.29
C ALA A 157 -87.26 14.65 18.26
N GLY A 158 -88.13 13.83 17.66
CA GLY A 158 -89.58 13.85 17.93
C GLY A 158 -90.42 15.05 17.44
N GLU A 159 -89.82 16.11 16.91
CA GLU A 159 -90.56 17.17 16.20
C GLU A 159 -90.28 17.08 14.70
N GLN A 160 -91.24 16.52 13.95
CA GLN A 160 -91.19 16.50 12.48
C GLN A 160 -91.54 17.89 11.93
N PRO A 161 -90.62 18.62 11.27
CA PRO A 161 -91.02 19.63 10.32
C PRO A 161 -91.64 18.93 9.10
N ASP A 162 -92.80 19.40 8.64
CA ASP A 162 -93.56 18.83 7.51
C ASP A 162 -92.74 18.69 6.21
N SER A 163 -91.56 19.33 6.11
CA SER A 163 -90.65 19.17 4.98
C SER A 163 -89.83 17.86 5.02
N VAL A 164 -89.65 17.21 6.17
CA VAL A 164 -88.89 15.95 6.30
C VAL A 164 -89.77 14.72 6.00
N ARG A 165 -91.09 14.85 6.15
CA ARG A 165 -92.07 13.83 5.70
C ARG A 165 -92.03 13.55 4.20
N LEU A 166 -91.47 14.45 3.40
CA LEU A 166 -91.34 14.25 1.95
C LEU A 166 -90.07 13.49 1.55
N PHE A 167 -89.03 13.47 2.39
CA PHE A 167 -87.77 12.79 2.07
C PHE A 167 -87.68 11.36 2.63
N THR A 168 -88.34 11.08 3.77
CA THR A 168 -88.39 9.72 4.35
C THR A 168 -89.52 8.85 3.79
N ARG A 169 -90.36 9.35 2.89
CA ARG A 169 -91.49 8.60 2.30
C ARG A 169 -91.11 7.57 1.23
N GLY A 170 -89.85 7.17 1.13
CA GLY A 170 -89.42 6.23 0.08
C GLY A 170 -88.27 5.29 0.41
N CYS A 171 -87.61 5.42 1.56
CA CYS A 171 -86.51 4.53 1.94
C CYS A 171 -86.90 3.75 3.20
N SER A 172 -87.15 2.44 3.03
CA SER A 172 -87.28 1.50 4.16
C SER A 172 -86.05 1.61 5.07
N PRO A 173 -86.17 1.48 6.40
CA PRO A 173 -85.04 1.28 7.31
C PRO A 173 -84.04 0.21 6.79
N ASP A 174 -84.55 -0.82 6.10
CA ASP A 174 -83.72 -1.84 5.45
C ASP A 174 -82.80 -1.26 4.37
N SER A 175 -83.22 -0.23 3.66
CA SER A 175 -82.42 0.45 2.63
C SER A 175 -81.27 1.27 3.23
N VAL A 176 -81.48 1.88 4.39
CA VAL A 176 -80.42 2.61 5.10
C VAL A 176 -79.40 1.64 5.69
N MET A 177 -79.87 0.55 6.32
CA MET A 177 -78.99 -0.49 6.85
C MET A 177 -78.21 -1.21 5.73
N ALA A 178 -78.80 -1.40 4.55
CA ALA A 178 -78.10 -1.92 3.38
C ALA A 178 -76.96 -0.98 2.93
N LYS A 179 -77.22 0.33 2.82
CA LYS A 179 -76.17 1.32 2.47
C LYS A 179 -75.05 1.40 3.51
N MET A 180 -75.38 1.34 4.81
CA MET A 180 -74.38 1.28 5.87
C MET A 180 -73.52 0.00 5.76
N GLY A 181 -74.15 -1.13 5.45
CA GLY A 181 -73.47 -2.40 5.20
C GLY A 181 -72.50 -2.31 4.01
N ASP A 182 -72.92 -1.67 2.92
CA ASP A 182 -72.06 -1.44 1.74
C ASP A 182 -70.87 -0.53 2.07
N LEU A 183 -71.08 0.56 2.82
CA LEU A 183 -70.00 1.45 3.27
C LEU A 183 -69.00 0.74 4.19
N LEU A 184 -69.47 -0.07 5.15
CA LEU A 184 -68.59 -0.85 6.02
C LEU A 184 -67.77 -1.87 5.21
N LYS A 185 -68.37 -2.48 4.20
CA LYS A 185 -67.67 -3.41 3.29
C LYS A 185 -66.60 -2.69 2.46
N GLU A 186 -66.88 -1.48 2.00
CA GLU A 186 -65.90 -0.64 1.30
C GLU A 186 -64.74 -0.25 2.21
N ILE A 187 -65.01 0.20 3.44
CA ILE A 187 -63.99 0.53 4.45
C ILE A 187 -63.07 -0.67 4.73
N VAL A 188 -63.64 -1.87 4.93
CA VAL A 188 -62.87 -3.10 5.16
C VAL A 188 -62.01 -3.45 3.94
N THR A 189 -62.54 -3.27 2.73
CA THR A 189 -61.83 -3.51 1.47
C THR A 189 -60.65 -2.54 1.32
N LEU A 190 -60.87 -1.25 1.57
CA LEU A 190 -59.83 -0.22 1.52
C LEU A 190 -58.75 -0.46 2.56
N ARG A 191 -59.13 -0.77 3.81
CA ARG A 191 -58.19 -1.14 4.88
C ARG A 191 -57.30 -2.30 4.43
N THR A 192 -57.90 -3.37 3.91
CA THR A 192 -57.16 -4.56 3.46
C THR A 192 -56.21 -4.23 2.30
N ALA A 193 -56.61 -3.35 1.37
CA ALA A 193 -55.76 -2.91 0.28
C ALA A 193 -54.56 -2.07 0.77
N VAL A 194 -54.78 -1.16 1.72
CA VAL A 194 -53.72 -0.35 2.34
C VAL A 194 -52.72 -1.25 3.06
N PHE A 195 -53.17 -2.20 3.89
CA PHE A 195 -52.28 -3.15 4.57
C PHE A 195 -51.44 -3.98 3.60
N LYS A 196 -52.02 -4.46 2.48
CA LYS A 196 -51.27 -5.18 1.45
C LYS A 196 -50.23 -4.30 0.75
N SER A 197 -50.57 -3.04 0.49
CA SER A 197 -49.64 -2.07 -0.10
C SER A 197 -48.47 -1.78 0.84
N MET A 198 -48.74 -1.59 2.14
CA MET A 198 -47.71 -1.39 3.16
C MET A 198 -46.79 -2.61 3.31
N ASP A 199 -47.34 -3.83 3.34
CA ASP A 199 -46.54 -5.07 3.39
C ASP A 199 -45.61 -5.20 2.16
N THR A 200 -46.11 -4.85 0.98
CA THR A 200 -45.32 -4.85 -0.25
C THR A 200 -44.20 -3.79 -0.21
N ALA A 201 -44.50 -2.61 0.33
CA ALA A 201 -43.50 -1.53 0.51
C ALA A 201 -42.43 -1.92 1.54
N ALA A 202 -42.82 -2.56 2.65
CA ALA A 202 -41.91 -3.06 3.67
C ALA A 202 -40.93 -4.09 3.09
N LYS A 203 -41.43 -5.09 2.35
CA LYS A 203 -40.60 -6.09 1.65
C LYS A 203 -39.64 -5.47 0.63
N LYS A 204 -40.08 -4.43 -0.10
CA LYS A 204 -39.22 -3.71 -1.04
C LYS A 204 -38.10 -2.95 -0.31
N THR A 205 -38.40 -2.38 0.85
CA THR A 205 -37.44 -1.67 1.69
C THR A 205 -36.39 -2.62 2.27
N GLU A 206 -36.81 -3.77 2.79
CA GLU A 206 -35.91 -4.82 3.28
C GLU A 206 -34.96 -5.31 2.18
N LYS A 207 -35.48 -5.54 0.96
CA LYS A 207 -34.66 -5.94 -0.20
C LYS A 207 -33.62 -4.88 -0.59
N LEU A 208 -33.96 -3.59 -0.50
CA LEU A 208 -33.05 -2.49 -0.77
C LEU A 208 -31.99 -2.35 0.32
N GLN A 209 -32.37 -2.46 1.60
CA GLN A 209 -31.42 -2.48 2.71
C GLN A 209 -30.39 -3.60 2.55
N GLU A 210 -30.84 -4.79 2.17
CA GLU A 210 -29.97 -5.93 1.88
C GLU A 210 -29.06 -5.72 0.66
N GLN A 211 -29.50 -4.94 -0.33
CA GLN A 211 -28.63 -4.55 -1.45
C GLN A 211 -27.56 -3.54 -1.00
N VAL A 212 -27.93 -2.53 -0.22
CA VAL A 212 -26.99 -1.55 0.35
C VAL A 212 -25.94 -2.24 1.22
N ARG A 213 -26.36 -3.16 2.10
CA ARG A 213 -25.45 -3.95 2.95
C ARG A 213 -24.42 -4.72 2.11
N ARG A 214 -24.87 -5.42 1.06
CA ARG A 214 -23.97 -6.16 0.16
C ARG A 214 -23.03 -5.27 -0.64
N CYS A 215 -23.44 -4.05 -1.00
CA CYS A 215 -22.56 -3.08 -1.64
C CYS A 215 -21.49 -2.59 -0.66
N ALA A 216 -21.86 -2.24 0.57
CA ALA A 216 -20.92 -1.80 1.61
C ALA A 216 -19.88 -2.88 1.95
N GLU A 217 -20.29 -4.15 2.06
CA GLU A 217 -19.38 -5.28 2.30
C GLU A 217 -18.38 -5.48 1.15
N LYS A 218 -18.83 -5.35 -0.10
CA LYS A 218 -17.93 -5.40 -1.26
C LYS A 218 -16.94 -4.25 -1.28
N GLU A 219 -17.36 -3.06 -0.89
CA GLU A 219 -16.51 -1.88 -0.85
C GLU A 219 -15.44 -2.00 0.25
N GLN A 220 -15.80 -2.52 1.42
CA GLN A 220 -14.84 -2.85 2.48
C GLN A 220 -13.85 -3.92 2.05
N LEU A 221 -14.31 -4.98 1.38
CA LEU A 221 -13.44 -6.03 0.85
C LEU A 221 -12.45 -5.49 -0.20
N ASN A 222 -12.93 -4.64 -1.12
CA ASN A 222 -12.08 -4.01 -2.13
C ASN A 222 -11.07 -3.02 -1.50
N GLY A 223 -11.47 -2.31 -0.44
CA GLY A 223 -10.59 -1.44 0.33
C GLY A 223 -9.50 -2.20 1.09
N LEU A 224 -9.80 -3.40 1.59
CA LEU A 224 -8.80 -4.27 2.22
C LEU A 224 -7.83 -4.87 1.20
N ASP A 225 -8.31 -5.23 0.01
CA ASP A 225 -7.47 -5.79 -1.06
C ASP A 225 -6.37 -4.81 -1.51
N TRP A 226 -6.72 -3.52 -1.69
CA TRP A 226 -5.73 -2.48 -1.99
C TRP A 226 -4.67 -2.37 -0.88
N LYS A 227 -5.09 -2.43 0.40
CA LYS A 227 -4.19 -2.30 1.55
C LYS A 227 -3.24 -3.51 1.65
N VAL A 228 -3.73 -4.70 1.37
CA VAL A 228 -2.92 -5.93 1.32
C VAL A 228 -1.89 -5.83 0.20
N ASN A 229 -2.29 -5.39 -1.00
CA ASN A 229 -1.36 -5.19 -2.11
C ASN A 229 -0.28 -4.14 -1.80
N GLU A 230 -0.65 -3.03 -1.17
CA GLU A 230 0.30 -1.99 -0.72
C GLU A 230 1.29 -2.54 0.32
N LEU A 231 0.81 -3.29 1.32
CA LEU A 231 1.68 -3.91 2.32
C LEU A 231 2.61 -4.98 1.72
N GLN A 232 2.13 -5.77 0.76
CA GLN A 232 2.95 -6.74 0.04
C GLN A 232 4.08 -6.05 -0.77
N GLU A 233 3.76 -4.94 -1.43
CA GLU A 233 4.75 -4.14 -2.17
C GLU A 233 5.78 -3.49 -1.23
N GLN A 234 5.36 -2.99 -0.07
CA GLN A 234 6.27 -2.48 0.95
C GLN A 234 7.20 -3.58 1.50
N LEU A 235 6.69 -4.78 1.73
CA LEU A 235 7.48 -5.93 2.16
C LEU A 235 8.51 -6.33 1.10
N ARG A 236 8.11 -6.36 -0.19
CA ARG A 236 9.01 -6.64 -1.32
C ARG A 236 10.16 -5.62 -1.38
N ARG A 237 9.85 -4.32 -1.27
CA ARG A 237 10.88 -3.26 -1.23
C ARG A 237 11.82 -3.40 -0.03
N CYS A 238 11.31 -3.79 1.14
CA CYS A 238 12.15 -4.05 2.31
C CYS A 238 13.08 -5.24 2.09
N ALA A 239 12.60 -6.31 1.46
CA ALA A 239 13.42 -7.47 1.12
C ALA A 239 14.52 -7.13 0.11
N GLU A 240 14.18 -6.39 -0.95
CA GLU A 240 15.14 -5.91 -1.95
C GLU A 240 16.19 -4.99 -1.34
N LYS A 241 15.79 -4.05 -0.47
CA LYS A 241 16.73 -3.16 0.22
C LYS A 241 17.67 -3.93 1.16
N LYS A 242 17.17 -4.97 1.83
CA LYS A 242 18.01 -5.83 2.68
C LYS A 242 19.06 -6.58 1.85
N GLN A 243 18.66 -7.14 0.71
CA GLN A 243 19.60 -7.79 -0.22
C GLN A 243 20.62 -6.80 -0.80
N LEU A 244 20.19 -5.58 -1.12
CA LEU A 244 21.09 -4.54 -1.64
C LEU A 244 22.17 -4.16 -0.61
N ASN A 245 21.78 -4.01 0.66
CA ASN A 245 22.71 -3.69 1.75
C ASN A 245 23.71 -4.83 2.00
N GLU A 246 23.28 -6.09 1.86
CA GLU A 246 24.14 -7.27 2.04
C GLU A 246 25.18 -7.37 0.90
N LEU A 247 24.75 -7.16 -0.34
CA LEU A 247 25.66 -7.08 -1.50
C LEU A 247 26.62 -5.87 -1.41
N GLU A 248 26.15 -4.71 -0.94
CA GLU A 248 27.00 -3.54 -0.75
C GLU A 248 28.11 -3.81 0.29
N TRP A 249 27.77 -4.53 1.37
CA TRP A 249 28.76 -4.96 2.36
C TRP A 249 29.79 -5.92 1.76
N GLU A 250 29.35 -6.93 0.99
CA GLU A 250 30.27 -7.88 0.32
C GLU A 250 31.20 -7.18 -0.68
N VAL A 251 30.68 -6.23 -1.47
CA VAL A 251 31.46 -5.44 -2.41
C VAL A 251 32.52 -4.60 -1.69
N ASN A 252 32.16 -3.99 -0.55
CA ASN A 252 33.10 -3.22 0.25
C ASN A 252 34.21 -4.10 0.88
N GLU A 253 33.86 -5.29 1.37
CA GLU A 253 34.84 -6.24 1.92
C GLU A 253 35.80 -6.74 0.82
N LEU A 254 35.28 -7.07 -0.36
CA LEU A 254 36.11 -7.43 -1.52
C LEU A 254 37.01 -6.26 -1.96
N GLY A 255 36.50 -5.03 -1.94
CA GLY A 255 37.30 -3.83 -2.22
C GLY A 255 38.46 -3.65 -1.23
N ALA A 256 38.23 -3.93 0.06
CA ALA A 256 39.27 -3.88 1.09
C ALA A 256 40.33 -4.99 0.91
N ILE A 257 39.93 -6.18 0.49
CA ILE A 257 40.86 -7.27 0.16
C ILE A 257 41.73 -6.92 -1.05
N VAL A 258 41.13 -6.42 -2.13
CA VAL A 258 41.85 -6.00 -3.34
C VAL A 258 42.85 -4.88 -3.01
N SER A 259 42.46 -3.91 -2.18
CA SER A 259 43.34 -2.82 -1.76
C SER A 259 44.55 -3.32 -0.97
N ARG A 260 44.36 -4.28 -0.06
CA ARG A 260 45.46 -4.93 0.68
C ARG A 260 46.40 -5.68 -0.25
N ASN A 261 45.88 -6.54 -1.12
CA ASN A 261 46.70 -7.30 -2.07
C ASN A 261 47.49 -6.37 -3.01
N ASN A 262 46.90 -5.24 -3.42
CA ASN A 262 47.60 -4.27 -4.24
C ASN A 262 48.71 -3.56 -3.47
N ALA A 263 48.51 -3.25 -2.19
CA ALA A 263 49.56 -2.70 -1.33
C ALA A 263 50.71 -3.70 -1.14
N ASP A 264 50.39 -4.97 -0.88
CA ASP A 264 51.40 -6.04 -0.75
C ASP A 264 52.19 -6.24 -2.05
N LEU A 265 51.53 -6.18 -3.21
CA LEU A 265 52.17 -6.26 -4.51
C LEU A 265 53.12 -5.08 -4.77
N MET A 266 52.69 -3.87 -4.41
CA MET A 266 53.53 -2.67 -4.52
C MET A 266 54.74 -2.76 -3.59
N GLN A 267 54.56 -3.25 -2.36
CA GLN A 267 55.66 -3.47 -1.42
C GLN A 267 56.64 -4.53 -1.96
N SER A 268 56.14 -5.67 -2.46
CA SER A 268 56.99 -6.71 -3.04
C SER A 268 57.75 -6.21 -4.27
N THR A 269 57.16 -5.29 -5.04
CA THR A 269 57.83 -4.70 -6.20
C THR A 269 58.98 -3.79 -5.78
N GLU A 270 58.79 -2.98 -4.73
CA GLU A 270 59.86 -2.13 -4.19
C GLU A 270 60.97 -2.97 -3.54
N ASP A 271 60.62 -4.03 -2.79
CA ASP A 271 61.59 -4.96 -2.21
C ASP A 271 62.45 -5.65 -3.30
N ILE A 272 61.84 -6.03 -4.43
CA ILE A 272 62.57 -6.60 -5.59
C ILE A 272 63.52 -5.56 -6.17
N LYS A 273 63.07 -4.31 -6.31
CA LYS A 273 63.88 -3.21 -6.83
C LYS A 273 65.08 -2.91 -5.92
N ASP A 274 64.87 -2.82 -4.61
CA ASP A 274 65.93 -2.64 -3.62
C ASP A 274 66.95 -3.78 -3.65
N ARG A 275 66.50 -5.03 -3.81
CA ARG A 275 67.38 -6.19 -3.97
C ARG A 275 68.19 -6.12 -5.27
N CYS A 276 67.57 -5.71 -6.38
CA CYS A 276 68.26 -5.51 -7.65
C CYS A 276 69.34 -4.41 -7.54
N ASP A 277 69.03 -3.30 -6.86
CA ASP A 277 69.98 -2.22 -6.64
C ASP A 277 71.14 -2.66 -5.73
N THR A 278 70.85 -3.44 -4.68
CA THR A 278 71.87 -4.04 -3.80
C THR A 278 72.80 -4.98 -4.57
N LEU A 279 72.23 -5.88 -5.39
CA LEU A 279 73.01 -6.78 -6.26
C LEU A 279 73.84 -6.02 -7.30
N ALA A 280 73.30 -4.93 -7.85
CA ALA A 280 74.05 -4.07 -8.76
C ALA A 280 75.22 -3.35 -8.07
N GLN A 281 75.12 -3.11 -6.76
CA GLN A 281 76.18 -2.54 -5.93
C GLN A 281 77.20 -3.56 -5.43
N GLU A 282 76.95 -4.87 -5.47
CA GLU A 282 77.96 -5.87 -5.09
C GLU A 282 79.22 -5.72 -5.94
N SER A 283 80.37 -5.69 -5.27
CA SER A 283 81.68 -5.42 -5.88
C SER A 283 82.02 -6.40 -7.02
N THR A 284 81.56 -7.65 -6.91
CA THR A 284 81.76 -8.70 -7.91
C THR A 284 80.95 -8.42 -9.19
N VAL A 285 79.70 -7.98 -9.07
CA VAL A 285 78.84 -7.64 -10.22
C VAL A 285 79.35 -6.38 -10.91
N ARG A 286 79.75 -5.36 -10.14
CA ARG A 286 80.41 -4.16 -10.70
C ARG A 286 81.70 -4.50 -11.43
N TYR A 287 82.53 -5.37 -10.85
CA TYR A 287 83.78 -5.83 -11.46
C TYR A 287 83.51 -6.59 -12.77
N LEU A 288 82.60 -7.56 -12.77
CA LEU A 288 82.23 -8.32 -13.97
C LEU A 288 81.61 -7.42 -15.05
N ARG A 289 80.74 -6.48 -14.68
CA ARG A 289 80.18 -5.49 -15.60
C ARG A 289 81.28 -4.62 -16.23
N SER A 290 82.25 -4.17 -15.44
CA SER A 290 83.39 -3.40 -15.94
C SER A 290 84.29 -4.21 -16.86
N GLN A 291 84.56 -5.49 -16.54
CA GLN A 291 85.34 -6.40 -17.38
C GLN A 291 84.62 -6.68 -18.70
N LEU A 292 83.31 -6.90 -18.67
CA LEU A 292 82.51 -7.13 -19.87
C LEU A 292 82.45 -5.88 -20.76
N GLN A 293 82.28 -4.69 -20.17
CA GLN A 293 82.33 -3.43 -20.91
C GLN A 293 83.70 -3.19 -21.55
N GLY A 294 84.78 -3.53 -20.85
CA GLY A 294 86.14 -3.51 -21.41
C GLY A 294 86.28 -4.46 -22.60
N LEU A 295 85.83 -5.72 -22.46
CA LEU A 295 85.85 -6.71 -23.53
C LEU A 295 85.00 -6.31 -24.73
N ILE A 296 83.83 -5.69 -24.51
CA ILE A 296 82.96 -5.18 -25.59
C ILE A 296 83.65 -4.01 -26.30
N ALA A 297 84.26 -3.07 -25.56
CA ALA A 297 85.00 -1.97 -26.15
C ALA A 297 86.22 -2.46 -26.95
N ASP A 298 86.93 -3.47 -26.44
CA ASP A 298 88.05 -4.13 -27.13
C ASP A 298 87.59 -4.90 -28.36
N PHE A 299 86.43 -5.57 -28.30
CA PHE A 299 85.84 -6.28 -29.43
C PHE A 299 85.40 -5.32 -30.54
N LEU A 300 84.74 -4.22 -30.19
CA LEU A 300 84.35 -3.17 -31.14
C LEU A 300 85.59 -2.43 -31.72
N SER A 301 86.64 -2.25 -30.91
CA SER A 301 87.96 -1.77 -31.36
C SER A 301 88.64 -2.77 -32.32
N PHE A 302 88.47 -4.07 -32.06
CA PHE A 302 89.04 -5.13 -32.86
C PHE A 302 88.31 -5.28 -34.20
N GLU A 303 86.98 -5.24 -34.21
CA GLU A 303 86.18 -5.31 -35.43
C GLU A 303 86.45 -4.10 -36.34
N SER A 304 86.56 -2.89 -35.80
CA SER A 304 86.93 -1.71 -36.60
C SER A 304 88.33 -1.81 -37.21
N LYS A 305 89.31 -2.40 -36.49
CA LYS A 305 90.66 -2.70 -37.02
C LYS A 305 90.68 -3.86 -38.02
N LEU A 306 89.81 -4.86 -37.84
CA LEU A 306 89.68 -6.02 -38.74
C LEU A 306 89.03 -5.59 -40.06
N TYR A 307 87.98 -4.76 -39.99
CA TYR A 307 87.34 -4.17 -41.16
C TYR A 307 88.34 -3.33 -41.96
N LEU A 308 89.11 -2.46 -41.29
CA LEU A 308 90.15 -1.65 -41.95
C LEU A 308 91.21 -2.49 -42.67
N ARG A 309 91.66 -3.58 -42.03
CA ARG A 309 92.65 -4.51 -42.61
C ARG A 309 92.08 -5.32 -43.77
N ILE A 310 90.83 -5.77 -43.68
CA ILE A 310 90.15 -6.48 -44.77
C ILE A 310 89.92 -5.54 -45.96
N THR A 311 89.47 -4.30 -45.74
CA THR A 311 89.34 -3.31 -46.82
C THR A 311 90.68 -2.95 -47.45
N PHE A 312 91.75 -2.86 -46.67
CA PHE A 312 93.10 -2.61 -47.20
C PHE A 312 93.62 -3.79 -48.04
N ILE A 313 93.40 -5.03 -47.58
CA ILE A 313 93.76 -6.24 -48.32
C ILE A 313 92.93 -6.36 -49.61
N LEU A 314 91.63 -6.07 -49.57
CA LEU A 314 90.77 -6.08 -50.75
C LEU A 314 91.15 -4.98 -51.76
N ALA A 315 91.53 -3.78 -51.30
CA ALA A 315 92.03 -2.71 -52.16
C ALA A 315 93.35 -3.10 -52.86
N ILE A 316 94.26 -3.78 -52.15
CA ILE A 316 95.49 -4.33 -52.75
C ILE A 316 95.16 -5.42 -53.76
N LEU A 317 94.24 -6.34 -53.45
CA LEU A 317 93.86 -7.44 -54.34
C LEU A 317 93.12 -6.98 -55.61
N CYS A 318 92.36 -5.89 -55.56
CA CYS A 318 91.71 -5.30 -56.73
C CYS A 318 92.69 -4.58 -57.69
N SER A 319 93.92 -4.31 -57.27
CA SER A 319 94.94 -3.60 -58.05
C SER A 319 95.92 -4.51 -58.79
N VAL A 320 95.75 -5.84 -58.68
CA VAL A 320 96.71 -6.84 -59.16
C VAL A 320 96.06 -7.76 -60.23
N PRO A 321 96.73 -8.06 -61.36
CA PRO A 321 96.19 -8.94 -62.39
C PRO A 321 95.82 -10.33 -61.85
N ALA A 322 94.72 -10.89 -62.35
CA ALA A 322 94.02 -12.07 -61.78
C ALA A 322 94.90 -13.32 -61.52
N GLY A 323 96.05 -13.46 -62.20
CA GLY A 323 96.99 -14.56 -61.98
C GLY A 323 97.75 -14.49 -60.65
N VAL A 324 98.10 -13.30 -60.16
CA VAL A 324 98.92 -13.12 -58.95
C VAL A 324 98.05 -13.11 -57.68
N ALA A 325 96.81 -12.62 -57.77
CA ALA A 325 95.85 -12.65 -56.67
C ALA A 325 95.57 -14.08 -56.16
N ARG A 326 95.51 -15.07 -57.05
CA ARG A 326 95.28 -16.48 -56.69
C ARG A 326 96.44 -17.09 -55.88
N ILE A 327 97.67 -16.71 -56.17
CA ILE A 327 98.87 -17.19 -55.46
C ILE A 327 98.93 -16.59 -54.05
N ILE A 328 98.61 -15.30 -53.91
CA ILE A 328 98.59 -14.62 -52.62
C ILE A 328 97.46 -15.19 -51.73
N ILE A 329 96.27 -15.41 -52.29
CA ILE A 329 95.15 -16.01 -51.54
C ILE A 329 95.50 -17.45 -51.09
N ALA A 330 96.09 -18.27 -51.96
CA ALA A 330 96.54 -19.61 -51.60
C ALA A 330 97.62 -19.60 -50.50
N GLY A 331 98.56 -18.65 -50.54
CA GLY A 331 99.57 -18.45 -49.51
C GLY A 331 98.99 -18.01 -48.17
N CYS A 332 98.03 -17.07 -48.17
CA CYS A 332 97.36 -16.62 -46.95
C CYS A 332 96.52 -17.73 -46.29
N ILE A 333 95.84 -18.56 -47.09
CA ILE A 333 95.11 -19.74 -46.60
C ILE A 333 96.08 -20.77 -46.01
N ALA A 334 97.22 -21.04 -46.66
CA ALA A 334 98.23 -21.95 -46.13
C ALA A 334 98.83 -21.47 -44.80
N ILE A 335 99.13 -20.18 -44.67
CA ILE A 335 99.66 -19.60 -43.42
C ILE A 335 98.63 -19.65 -42.29
N THR A 336 97.35 -19.40 -42.58
CA THR A 336 96.29 -19.53 -41.56
C THR A 336 96.07 -20.99 -41.13
N PHE A 337 96.19 -21.94 -42.07
CA PHE A 337 96.13 -23.37 -41.75
C PHE A 337 97.33 -23.83 -40.91
N MET A 338 98.54 -23.34 -41.21
CA MET A 338 99.75 -23.65 -40.44
C MET A 338 99.70 -23.05 -39.02
N LYS A 339 99.16 -21.84 -38.87
CA LYS A 339 99.02 -21.19 -37.55
C LYS A 339 97.94 -21.85 -36.68
N LYS A 340 96.91 -22.45 -37.29
CA LYS A 340 95.88 -23.25 -36.59
C LYS A 340 96.42 -24.62 -36.13
N ARG A 341 97.35 -25.22 -36.90
CA ARG A 341 98.01 -26.49 -36.55
C ARG A 341 99.07 -26.37 -35.45
N SER A 342 99.58 -25.18 -35.19
CA SER A 342 100.55 -24.89 -34.12
C SER A 342 99.89 -24.62 -32.75
N ARG A 343 98.57 -24.49 -32.67
CA ARG A 343 97.82 -24.17 -31.44
C ARG A 343 97.00 -25.33 -30.87
N ASN A 344 97.03 -26.50 -31.51
CA ASN A 344 96.53 -27.77 -31.00
C ASN A 344 97.73 -28.71 -30.78
#